data_AF-X6NPY2-F1
#
_entry.id   AF-X6NPY2-F1
#
_cell.length_a   1.000
_cell.length_b   1.000
_cell.length_c   1.000
_cell.angle_alpha   90.00
_cell.angle_beta   90.00
_cell.angle_gamma   90.00
#
_symmetry.space_group_name_H-M   'P 1'
#
loop_
_entity.id
_entity.type
_entity.pdbx_description
1 polymer ?
#
loop_
_entity_poly.entity_id
_entity_poly.type
_entity_poly.pdbx_seq_one_letter_code
_entity_poly.pdbx_strand_id
1 'polypeptide(L)'
;MLAFKLHIPRIIEFVKKESDEILQLKALQTLALISSEPQLHEVLFRYNILDLMVQFFEKSQEMEMWEASLVVLNQICFEWKDDFTEKKVILQKFWQKRENLELLCKCANIEDGAISIIANIFSLLATISSINTSWNCLFCVCN
;
A
#
# COMPACT_ATOMS: atom_id res chain seq x y z
N MET A 1 -11.69 -16.84 -9.33
CA MET A 1 -11.14 -15.53 -8.93
C MET A 1 -11.92 -14.30 -9.42
N LEU A 2 -12.51 -14.33 -10.63
CA LEU A 2 -13.39 -13.25 -11.11
C LEU A 2 -14.56 -12.92 -10.17
N ALA A 3 -15.05 -13.90 -9.41
CA ALA A 3 -16.08 -13.69 -8.38
C ALA A 3 -15.69 -12.64 -7.33
N PHE A 4 -14.39 -12.51 -6.98
CA PHE A 4 -13.94 -11.52 -6.01
C PHE A 4 -14.10 -10.08 -6.50
N LYS A 5 -14.06 -9.83 -7.82
CA LYS A 5 -14.27 -8.47 -8.37
C LYS A 5 -15.60 -7.87 -7.90
N LEU A 6 -16.63 -8.69 -7.76
CA LEU A 6 -17.97 -8.27 -7.32
C LEU A 6 -18.03 -7.99 -5.80
N HIS A 7 -17.08 -8.52 -5.04
CA HIS A 7 -17.04 -8.40 -3.58
C HIS A 7 -16.06 -7.34 -3.08
N ILE A 8 -15.09 -6.91 -3.90
CA ILE A 8 -14.16 -5.81 -3.57
C ILE A 8 -14.89 -4.58 -3.02
N PRO A 9 -15.99 -4.06 -3.63
CA PRO A 9 -16.65 -2.86 -3.12
C PRO A 9 -17.14 -3.04 -1.68
N ARG A 10 -17.72 -4.19 -1.37
CA ARG A 10 -18.23 -4.52 -0.04
C ARG A 10 -17.10 -4.73 0.98
N ILE A 11 -15.99 -5.32 0.56
CA ILE A 11 -14.81 -5.48 1.41
C ILE A 11 -14.23 -4.09 1.75
N ILE A 12 -14.17 -3.18 0.77
CA ILE A 12 -13.74 -1.79 1.00
C ILE A 12 -14.66 -1.07 1.98
N GLU A 13 -15.98 -1.30 1.92
CA GLU A 13 -16.92 -0.76 2.91
C GLU A 13 -16.62 -1.26 4.32
N PHE A 14 -16.28 -2.54 4.47
CA PHE A 14 -15.90 -3.10 5.77
C PHE A 14 -14.57 -2.53 6.29
N VAL A 15 -13.60 -2.31 5.41
CA VAL A 15 -12.35 -1.64 5.78
C VAL A 15 -12.60 -0.19 6.24
N LYS A 16 -13.58 0.50 5.67
CA LYS A 16 -13.92 1.88 6.09
C LYS A 16 -14.78 1.95 7.36
N LYS A 17 -15.18 0.80 7.92
CA LYS A 17 -16.11 0.76 9.05
C LYS A 17 -15.36 0.88 10.38
N GLU A 18 -15.09 2.12 10.79
CA GLU A 18 -14.37 2.46 12.03
C GLU A 18 -15.06 1.95 13.32
N SER A 19 -16.34 1.59 13.27
CA SER A 19 -17.09 1.12 14.45
C SER A 19 -16.83 -0.35 14.84
N ASP A 20 -16.07 -1.10 14.04
CA ASP A 20 -15.85 -2.54 14.24
C ASP A 20 -14.42 -2.92 13.80
N GLU A 21 -13.46 -2.74 14.70
CA GLU A 21 -12.03 -2.97 14.44
C GLU A 21 -11.73 -4.42 14.04
N ILE A 22 -12.44 -5.40 14.60
CA ILE A 22 -12.24 -6.82 14.26
C ILE A 22 -12.66 -7.07 12.81
N LEU A 23 -13.82 -6.55 12.41
CA LEU A 23 -14.29 -6.65 11.02
C LEU A 23 -13.36 -5.90 10.07
N GLN A 24 -12.93 -4.70 10.47
CA GLN A 24 -12.01 -3.87 9.70
C GLN A 24 -10.67 -4.60 9.47
N LEU A 25 -10.08 -5.20 10.50
CA LEU A 25 -8.83 -5.96 10.40
C LEU A 25 -8.99 -7.17 9.47
N LYS A 26 -10.07 -7.95 9.64
CA LYS A 26 -10.35 -9.10 8.76
C LYS A 26 -10.55 -8.68 7.32
N ALA A 27 -11.23 -7.56 7.09
CA ALA A 27 -11.43 -7.01 5.75
C ALA A 27 -10.10 -6.55 5.13
N LEU A 28 -9.22 -5.94 5.93
CA LEU A 28 -7.89 -5.50 5.51
C LEU A 28 -6.97 -6.69 5.18
N GLN A 29 -6.96 -7.73 6.01
CA GLN A 29 -6.27 -8.99 5.72
C GLN A 29 -6.83 -9.67 4.46
N THR A 30 -8.14 -9.58 4.23
CA THR A 30 -8.76 -10.06 3.00
C THR A 30 -8.30 -9.23 1.79
N LEU A 31 -8.15 -7.91 1.94
CA LEU A 31 -7.57 -7.07 0.89
C LEU A 31 -6.11 -7.40 0.62
N ALA A 32 -5.32 -7.75 1.65
CA ALA A 32 -3.94 -8.19 1.47
C ALA A 32 -3.87 -9.43 0.57
N LEU A 33 -4.77 -10.40 0.77
CA LEU A 33 -4.90 -11.56 -0.12
C LEU A 33 -5.37 -11.17 -1.53
N ILE A 34 -6.37 -10.29 -1.64
CA ILE A 34 -6.88 -9.81 -2.94
C ILE A 34 -5.81 -9.02 -3.71
N SER A 35 -4.89 -8.37 -3.00
CA SER A 35 -3.84 -7.53 -3.60
C SER A 35 -2.68 -8.33 -4.20
N SER A 36 -2.55 -9.62 -3.91
CA SER A 36 -1.55 -10.48 -4.57
C SER A 36 -1.99 -10.93 -5.97
N GLU A 37 -2.99 -10.28 -6.55
CA GLU A 37 -3.69 -10.75 -7.73
C GLU A 37 -3.82 -9.63 -8.77
N PRO A 38 -2.93 -9.61 -9.79
CA PRO A 38 -2.73 -8.43 -10.64
C PRO A 38 -3.99 -8.03 -11.41
N GLN A 39 -4.78 -9.01 -11.82
CA GLN A 39 -6.05 -8.84 -12.53
C GLN A 39 -7.13 -8.07 -11.73
N LEU A 40 -6.93 -7.88 -10.42
CA LEU A 40 -7.84 -7.17 -9.52
C LEU A 40 -7.37 -5.73 -9.22
N HIS A 41 -6.11 -5.39 -9.54
CA HIS A 41 -5.52 -4.09 -9.24
C HIS A 41 -6.27 -2.91 -9.83
N GLU A 42 -6.75 -3.03 -11.07
CA GLU A 42 -7.57 -1.98 -11.70
C GLU A 42 -8.79 -1.62 -10.84
N VAL A 43 -9.47 -2.64 -10.29
CA VAL A 43 -10.63 -2.41 -9.41
C VAL A 43 -10.19 -1.79 -8.10
N LEU A 44 -9.10 -2.25 -7.49
CA LEU A 44 -8.56 -1.67 -6.26
C LEU A 44 -8.18 -0.19 -6.44
N PHE A 45 -7.57 0.17 -7.57
CA PHE A 45 -7.23 1.57 -7.87
C PHE A 45 -8.46 2.46 -8.03
N ARG A 46 -9.56 1.96 -8.61
CA ARG A 46 -10.84 2.69 -8.66
C ARG A 46 -11.39 3.05 -7.28
N TYR A 47 -10.99 2.31 -6.24
CA TYR A 47 -11.38 2.55 -4.85
C TYR A 47 -10.31 3.31 -4.04
N ASN A 48 -9.30 3.91 -4.69
CA ASN A 48 -8.22 4.65 -4.05
C ASN A 48 -7.50 3.85 -2.96
N ILE A 49 -7.25 2.56 -3.23
CA ILE A 49 -6.65 1.63 -2.27
C ILE A 49 -5.36 2.15 -1.63
N LEU A 50 -4.52 2.87 -2.40
CA LEU A 50 -3.25 3.40 -1.90
C LEU A 50 -3.46 4.45 -0.81
N ASP A 51 -4.33 5.45 -1.06
CA ASP A 51 -4.65 6.47 -0.06
C ASP A 51 -5.38 5.84 1.15
N LEU A 52 -6.21 4.81 0.91
CA LEU A 52 -6.87 4.08 1.99
C LEU A 52 -5.88 3.38 2.92
N MET A 53 -4.83 2.74 2.39
CA MET A 53 -3.80 2.09 3.23
C MET A 53 -3.01 3.11 4.05
N VAL A 54 -2.70 4.28 3.48
CA VAL A 54 -1.97 5.34 4.20
C VAL A 54 -2.78 5.90 5.36
N GLN A 55 -4.11 6.02 5.22
CA GLN A 55 -4.98 6.46 6.32
C GLN A 55 -4.86 5.56 7.56
N PHE A 56 -4.56 4.27 7.39
CA PHE A 56 -4.32 3.38 8.54
C PHE A 56 -3.02 3.70 9.24
N PHE A 57 -1.97 4.13 8.54
CA PHE A 57 -0.73 4.59 9.16
C PHE A 57 -0.91 5.89 9.95
N GLU A 58 -1.85 6.73 9.53
CA GLU A 58 -2.16 7.99 10.23
C GLU A 58 -3.04 7.77 11.46
N LYS A 59 -4.05 6.91 11.34
CA LYS A 59 -5.16 6.83 12.31
C LYS A 59 -5.08 5.65 13.26
N SER A 60 -4.55 4.51 12.81
CA SER A 60 -4.53 3.29 13.61
C SER A 60 -3.40 3.32 14.62
N GLN A 61 -3.67 2.83 15.84
CA GLN A 61 -2.63 2.53 16.83
C GLN A 61 -2.28 1.03 16.86
N GLU A 62 -3.11 0.20 16.21
CA GLU A 62 -2.94 -1.26 16.15
C GLU A 62 -1.89 -1.65 15.09
N MET A 63 -0.90 -2.43 15.52
CA MET A 63 0.23 -2.84 14.69
C MET A 63 -0.21 -3.78 13.57
N GLU A 64 -1.19 -4.64 13.82
CA GLU A 64 -1.74 -5.60 12.87
C GLU A 64 -2.43 -4.90 11.68
N MET A 65 -3.05 -3.74 11.94
CA MET A 65 -3.65 -2.91 10.88
C MET A 65 -2.56 -2.29 10.00
N TRP A 66 -1.45 -1.86 10.61
CA TRP A 66 -0.30 -1.33 9.88
C TRP A 66 0.34 -2.42 9.03
N GLU A 67 0.58 -3.61 9.59
CA GLU A 67 1.17 -4.74 8.86
C GLU A 67 0.30 -5.14 7.67
N ALA A 68 -1.01 -5.34 7.87
CA ALA A 68 -1.91 -5.71 6.78
C ALA A 68 -1.96 -4.63 5.69
N SER A 69 -1.93 -3.35 6.06
CA SER A 69 -1.87 -2.23 5.11
C SER A 69 -0.56 -2.19 4.33
N LEU A 70 0.58 -2.46 4.99
CA LEU A 70 1.89 -2.57 4.34
C LEU A 70 1.95 -3.73 3.36
N VAL A 71 1.36 -4.88 3.71
CA VAL A 71 1.27 -6.03 2.79
C VAL A 71 0.48 -5.64 1.54
N VAL A 72 -0.69 -5.00 1.68
CA VAL A 72 -1.47 -4.52 0.54
C VAL A 72 -0.65 -3.59 -0.36
N LEU A 73 0.02 -2.60 0.24
CA LEU A 73 0.87 -1.68 -0.51
C LEU A 73 1.99 -2.43 -1.24
N ASN A 74 2.66 -3.35 -0.57
CA ASN A 74 3.76 -4.12 -1.15
C ASN A 74 3.30 -4.96 -2.34
N GLN A 75 2.17 -5.67 -2.25
CA GLN A 75 1.68 -6.49 -3.36
C GLN A 75 1.28 -5.64 -4.57
N ILE A 76 0.56 -4.53 -4.33
CA ILE A 76 0.18 -3.60 -5.38
C ILE A 76 1.43 -2.98 -6.03
N CYS A 77 2.45 -2.67 -5.25
CA CYS A 77 3.70 -2.09 -5.70
C CYS A 77 4.55 -3.09 -6.50
N PHE A 78 4.75 -4.32 -6.00
CA PHE A 78 5.74 -5.27 -6.52
C PHE A 78 5.40 -5.84 -7.90
N GLU A 79 4.12 -6.02 -8.22
CA GLU A 79 3.67 -6.53 -9.52
C GLU A 79 3.71 -5.47 -10.64
N TRP A 80 4.76 -4.67 -10.68
CA TRP A 80 4.99 -3.64 -11.68
C TRP A 80 5.75 -4.15 -12.92
N LYS A 81 6.17 -5.42 -12.91
CA LYS A 81 6.94 -6.02 -14.00
C LYS A 81 6.14 -6.28 -15.28
N ASP A 82 4.80 -6.31 -15.20
CA ASP A 82 3.93 -6.55 -16.34
C ASP A 82 3.15 -5.27 -16.75
N ASP A 83 3.71 -4.55 -17.73
CA ASP A 83 3.04 -3.78 -18.79
C ASP A 83 1.81 -2.88 -18.52
N PHE A 84 1.66 -2.29 -17.33
CA PHE A 84 0.64 -1.26 -17.08
C PHE A 84 1.21 0.15 -16.96
N THR A 85 1.18 0.91 -18.07
CA THR A 85 1.49 2.36 -18.10
C THR A 85 0.66 3.16 -17.10
N GLU A 86 -0.62 2.82 -16.92
CA GLU A 86 -1.52 3.52 -16.01
C GLU A 86 -1.17 3.30 -14.53
N LYS A 87 -0.89 2.04 -14.14
CA LYS A 87 -0.43 1.68 -12.79
C LYS A 87 0.83 2.45 -12.42
N LYS A 88 1.78 2.56 -13.36
CA LYS A 88 3.02 3.34 -13.18
C LYS A 88 2.73 4.81 -12.86
N VAL A 89 1.82 5.45 -13.60
CA VAL A 89 1.46 6.86 -13.38
C VAL A 89 0.78 7.05 -12.02
N ILE A 90 -0.11 6.14 -11.63
CA ILE A 90 -0.78 6.19 -10.32
C ILE A 90 0.25 6.06 -9.19
N LEU A 91 1.12 5.06 -9.25
CA LEU A 91 2.17 4.85 -8.25
C LEU A 91 3.14 6.03 -8.19
N GLN A 92 3.57 6.57 -9.34
CA GLN A 92 4.43 7.76 -9.40
C GLN A 92 3.78 8.97 -8.71
N LYS A 93 2.51 9.27 -9.02
CA LYS A 93 1.78 10.38 -8.38
C LYS A 93 1.62 10.16 -6.89
N PHE A 94 1.34 8.93 -6.47
CA PHE A 94 1.20 8.58 -5.07
C PHE A 94 2.51 8.78 -4.30
N TRP A 95 3.64 8.35 -4.87
CA TRP A 95 4.95 8.48 -4.22
C TRP A 95 5.59 9.87 -4.33
N GLN A 96 5.07 10.74 -5.21
CA GLN A 96 5.45 12.16 -5.24
C GLN A 96 4.99 12.93 -4.00
N LYS A 97 3.97 12.44 -3.28
CA LYS A 97 3.51 13.05 -2.04
C LYS A 97 4.50 12.71 -0.92
N ARG A 98 5.22 13.73 -0.44
CA ARG A 98 6.20 13.59 0.65
C ARG A 98 5.60 12.97 1.92
N GLU A 99 4.36 13.33 2.26
CA GLU A 99 3.64 12.82 3.43
C GLU A 99 3.51 11.29 3.42
N ASN A 100 3.25 10.68 2.25
CA ASN A 100 3.15 9.23 2.11
C ASN A 100 4.48 8.52 2.43
N LEU A 101 5.60 9.12 2.05
CA LEU A 101 6.93 8.59 2.35
C LEU A 101 7.27 8.73 3.83
N GLU A 102 6.93 9.87 4.44
CA GLU A 102 7.14 10.09 5.88
C GLU A 102 6.33 9.10 6.73
N LEU A 103 5.10 8.80 6.34
CA LEU A 103 4.25 7.81 7.01
C LEU A 103 4.83 6.40 6.87
N LEU A 104 5.31 6.03 5.69
CA LEU A 104 5.98 4.73 5.49
C LEU A 104 7.27 4.60 6.33
N CYS A 105 8.07 5.67 6.41
CA CYS A 105 9.25 5.73 7.27
C CYS A 105 8.90 5.55 8.75
N LYS A 106 7.78 6.11 9.23
CA LYS A 106 7.33 5.88 10.61
C LYS A 106 7.05 4.40 10.87
N CYS A 107 6.48 3.70 9.89
CA CYS A 107 6.27 2.26 9.99
C CYS A 107 7.58 1.45 9.98
N ALA A 108 8.69 2.01 9.49
CA ALA A 108 10.00 1.34 9.51
C ALA A 108 10.59 1.16 10.91
N ASN A 109 10.08 1.93 11.88
CA ASN A 109 10.47 1.85 13.28
C ASN A 109 9.67 0.80 14.07
N ILE A 110 8.78 0.04 13.42
CA ILE A 110 8.06 -1.08 14.02
C ILE A 110 9.01 -2.30 14.07
N GLU A 111 9.07 -2.99 15.21
CA GLU A 111 9.96 -4.14 15.44
C GLU A 111 9.87 -5.21 14.35
N ASP A 112 11.04 -5.53 13.78
CA ASP A 112 11.50 -6.64 12.88
C ASP A 112 10.56 -7.23 11.80
N GLY A 113 9.27 -7.43 12.06
CA GLY A 113 8.35 -8.12 11.14
C GLY A 113 8.13 -7.40 9.81
N ALA A 114 8.11 -6.06 9.82
CA ALA A 114 7.77 -5.25 8.65
C ALA A 114 8.98 -4.75 7.84
N ILE A 115 10.22 -4.91 8.35
CA ILE A 115 11.43 -4.34 7.73
C ILE A 115 11.62 -4.86 6.30
N SER A 116 11.38 -6.15 6.07
CA SER A 116 11.50 -6.76 4.74
C SER A 116 10.49 -6.19 3.74
N ILE A 117 9.25 -5.93 4.19
CA ILE A 117 8.17 -5.36 3.39
C ILE A 117 8.50 -3.91 3.03
N ILE A 118 8.98 -3.15 4.01
CA ILE A 118 9.34 -1.75 3.84
C ILE A 118 10.56 -1.61 2.91
N ALA A 119 11.59 -2.46 3.08
CA ALA A 119 12.73 -2.51 2.19
C ALA A 119 12.34 -2.84 0.73
N ASN A 120 11.35 -3.71 0.53
CA ASN A 120 10.81 -4.01 -0.80
C ASN A 120 10.10 -2.79 -1.40
N ILE A 121 9.28 -2.08 -0.62
CA ILE A 121 8.60 -0.85 -1.07
C ILE A 121 9.65 0.22 -1.42
N PHE A 122 10.68 0.41 -0.61
CA PHE A 122 11.78 1.36 -0.90
C PHE A 122 12.63 0.96 -2.12
N SER A 123 12.88 -0.33 -2.31
CA SER A 123 13.58 -0.84 -3.50
C SER A 123 12.78 -0.56 -4.77
N LEU A 124 11.46 -0.71 -4.70
CA LEU A 124 10.59 -0.35 -5.81
C LEU A 124 10.54 1.17 -6.02
N LEU A 125 10.46 1.97 -4.96
CA LEU A 125 10.54 3.43 -5.02
C LEU A 125 11.81 3.89 -5.74
N ALA A 126 12.96 3.28 -5.40
CA ALA A 126 14.23 3.57 -6.06
C ALA A 126 14.19 3.21 -7.55
N THR A 127 13.49 2.13 -7.93
CA THR A 127 13.32 1.72 -9.33
C THR A 127 12.37 2.64 -10.09
N ILE A 128 11.30 3.13 -9.46
CA ILE A 128 10.38 4.10 -10.05
C ILE A 128 11.06 5.48 -10.19
N SER A 129 11.93 5.82 -9.24
CA SER A 129 12.64 7.10 -9.17
C SER A 129 13.91 7.13 -10.02
N SER A 130 14.59 6.02 -10.26
CA SER A 130 15.74 5.97 -11.19
C SER A 130 15.33 6.28 -12.64
N ILE A 131 14.03 6.21 -12.94
CA ILE A 131 13.43 6.63 -14.21
C ILE A 131 13.20 8.15 -14.27
N ASN A 132 13.24 8.86 -13.13
CA ASN A 132 13.06 10.32 -13.04
C ASN A 132 14.12 10.94 -12.11
N THR A 133 15.13 11.57 -12.69
CA THR A 133 16.38 12.12 -12.12
C THR A 133 16.27 13.18 -10.98
N SER A 134 15.28 13.11 -10.08
CA SER A 134 15.03 14.15 -9.06
C SER A 134 14.71 13.64 -7.64
N TRP A 135 15.28 12.52 -7.20
CA TRP A 135 15.15 12.06 -5.81
C TRP A 135 16.51 11.79 -5.14
N ASN A 136 17.32 12.85 -5.00
CA ASN A 136 18.56 12.83 -4.23
C ASN A 136 18.34 12.97 -2.70
N CYS A 137 17.10 12.93 -2.17
CA CYS A 137 16.83 13.31 -0.78
C CYS A 137 16.24 12.22 0.13
N LEU A 138 15.96 11.01 -0.36
CA LEU A 138 15.33 9.97 0.48
C LEU A 138 16.27 9.33 1.50
N PHE A 139 17.59 9.43 1.32
CA PHE A 139 18.58 8.96 2.31
C PHE A 139 18.72 9.86 3.54
N CYS A 140 18.09 11.04 3.57
CA CYS A 140 18.17 11.96 4.71
C CYS A 140 17.02 11.84 5.71
N VAL A 141 15.98 11.05 5.43
CA VAL A 141 14.79 10.95 6.31
C VAL A 141 14.98 9.87 7.40
N CYS A 142 16.00 9.03 7.28
CA CYS A 142 16.30 7.96 8.24
C CYS A 142 17.49 8.28 9.18
N ASN A 143 17.88 9.55 9.34
CA ASN A 143 18.89 10.00 10.31
C ASN A 143 18.29 10.98 11.33
#